data_AF-A0A853BJ74-F1
#
_entry.id   AF-A0A853BJ74-F1
#
_cell.length_a   1.000
_cell.length_b   1.000
_cell.length_c   1.000
_cell.angle_alpha   90.00
_cell.angle_beta   90.00
_cell.angle_gamma   90.00
#
_symmetry.space_group_name_H-M   'P 1'
#
loop_
_entity.id
_entity.type
_entity.pdbx_description
1 polymer ?
#
loop_
_entity_poly.entity_id
_entity_poly.type
_entity_poly.pdbx_seq_one_letter_code
_entity_poly.pdbx_strand_id
1 'polypeptide(L)'
;MAAPLEDLRRELAELAPLADDLTPANLARLRERLPALVEDLEAHLVERRRGPARMHALRANRLLGDALYREGVQALRARDHGRAERLLLAAGEERVAAALRLIGWSARVAVPSLDNEAGEAVREGWQACWELTKAQRGNGRWRAAEQALKAVAARVAADGPYEAVAQDLKAVQAKLEQVDLKDSGHPVRAALRGLRPDVRRAARPAPTVSGHTAATGGPPGPPQAPFFSSGNYERRTRGR
;
A
#
# COMPACT_ATOMS: atom_id res chain seq x y z
N MET A 1 27.21 -7.53 29.91
CA MET A 1 27.34 -8.90 29.40
C MET A 1 26.03 -9.24 28.71
N ALA A 2 26.06 -9.67 27.43
CA ALA A 2 24.85 -10.03 26.71
C ALA A 2 24.14 -11.21 27.41
N ALA A 3 22.82 -11.18 27.51
CA ALA A 3 22.05 -12.27 28.12
C ALA A 3 22.28 -13.60 27.37
N PRO A 4 22.15 -14.77 28.01
CA PRO A 4 22.29 -16.06 27.32
C PRO A 4 21.35 -16.17 26.11
N LEU A 5 21.83 -16.72 25.00
CA LEU A 5 21.04 -16.87 23.76
C LEU A 5 19.71 -17.62 23.98
N GLU A 6 19.67 -18.55 24.94
CA GLU A 6 18.46 -19.28 25.31
C GLU A 6 17.38 -18.40 25.94
N ASP A 7 17.78 -17.42 26.75
CA ASP A 7 16.85 -16.47 27.37
C ASP A 7 16.33 -15.47 26.32
N LEU A 8 17.20 -14.99 25.43
CA LEU A 8 16.79 -14.15 24.28
C LEU A 8 15.83 -14.90 23.34
N ARG A 9 16.06 -16.20 23.13
CA ARG A 9 15.16 -17.06 22.35
C ARG A 9 13.78 -17.18 23.01
N ARG A 10 13.74 -17.32 24.34
CA ARG A 10 12.48 -17.37 25.09
C ARG A 10 11.75 -16.04 25.01
N GLU A 11 12.45 -14.93 25.18
CA GLU A 11 11.86 -13.60 25.02
C GLU A 11 11.29 -13.37 23.62
N LEU A 12 12.02 -13.75 22.56
CA LEU A 12 11.49 -13.68 21.19
C LEU A 12 10.21 -14.52 21.03
N ALA A 13 10.15 -15.71 21.65
CA ALA A 13 8.98 -16.56 21.62
C ALA A 13 7.79 -15.97 22.40
N GLU A 14 8.03 -15.17 23.44
CA GLU A 14 6.99 -14.42 24.16
C GLU A 14 6.46 -13.22 23.37
N LEU A 15 7.33 -12.56 22.61
CA LEU A 15 6.95 -11.38 21.81
C LEU A 15 6.22 -11.77 20.52
N ALA A 16 6.51 -12.94 19.93
CA ALA A 16 5.92 -13.34 18.65
C ALA A 16 4.37 -13.40 18.66
N PRO A 17 3.69 -13.99 19.65
CA PRO A 17 2.22 -13.96 19.72
C PRO A 17 1.63 -12.54 19.80
N LEU A 18 2.34 -11.60 20.42
CA LEU A 18 1.90 -10.19 20.49
C LEU A 18 1.90 -9.52 19.12
N ALA A 19 2.76 -9.98 18.21
CA ALA A 19 2.84 -9.51 16.84
C ALA A 19 1.75 -10.12 15.94
N ASP A 20 1.17 -11.26 16.34
CA ASP A 20 0.06 -11.91 15.64
C ASP A 20 -1.30 -11.31 16.02
N ASP A 21 -1.44 -10.79 17.24
CA ASP A 21 -2.61 -10.01 17.70
C ASP A 21 -2.18 -8.59 18.10
N LEU A 22 -2.07 -7.69 17.13
CA LEU A 22 -1.47 -6.38 17.35
C LEU A 22 -2.48 -5.34 17.88
N THR A 23 -2.90 -5.54 19.12
CA THR A 23 -3.64 -4.52 19.89
C THR A 23 -2.73 -3.31 20.23
N PRO A 24 -3.28 -2.14 20.60
CA PRO A 24 -2.47 -1.00 21.03
C PRO A 24 -1.52 -1.31 22.20
N ALA A 25 -1.96 -2.15 23.14
CA ALA A 25 -1.14 -2.59 24.27
C ALA A 25 0.01 -3.51 23.82
N ASN A 26 -0.28 -4.45 22.92
CA ASN A 26 0.73 -5.36 22.38
C ASN A 26 1.75 -4.60 21.51
N LEU A 27 1.31 -3.63 20.72
CA LEU A 27 2.18 -2.74 19.97
C LEU A 27 3.12 -1.93 20.88
N ALA A 28 2.59 -1.36 21.98
CA ALA A 28 3.41 -0.64 22.94
C ALA A 28 4.49 -1.54 23.56
N ARG A 29 4.11 -2.76 23.97
CA ARG A 29 5.03 -3.74 24.54
C ARG A 29 6.11 -4.20 23.56
N LEU A 30 5.75 -4.40 22.29
CA LEU A 30 6.71 -4.71 21.22
C LEU A 30 7.70 -3.56 21.03
N ARG A 31 7.24 -2.31 20.96
CA ARG A 31 8.10 -1.13 20.79
C ARG A 31 9.07 -0.93 21.96
N GLU A 32 8.63 -1.27 23.17
CA GLU A 32 9.47 -1.17 24.37
C GLU A 32 10.56 -2.24 24.40
N ARG A 33 10.21 -3.52 24.16
CA ARG A 33 11.12 -4.64 24.40
C ARG A 33 11.97 -5.05 23.20
N LEU A 34 11.42 -4.93 21.99
CA LEU A 34 12.06 -5.44 20.78
C LEU A 34 13.41 -4.77 20.45
N PRO A 35 13.62 -3.45 20.64
CA PRO A 35 14.91 -2.83 20.36
C PRO A 35 16.06 -3.45 21.14
N ALA A 36 15.89 -3.62 22.45
CA ALA A 36 16.91 -4.22 23.32
C ALA A 36 17.19 -5.69 22.94
N LEU A 37 16.12 -6.46 22.67
CA LEU A 37 16.26 -7.84 22.21
C LEU A 37 17.05 -7.94 20.89
N VAL A 38 16.81 -7.03 19.94
CA VAL A 38 17.54 -7.04 18.67
C VAL A 38 19.01 -6.70 18.88
N GLU A 39 19.33 -5.73 19.73
CA GLU A 39 20.72 -5.36 20.06
C GLU A 39 21.48 -6.52 20.71
N ASP A 40 20.85 -7.22 21.66
CA ASP A 40 21.46 -8.39 22.30
C ASP A 40 21.67 -9.54 21.30
N LEU A 41 20.68 -9.84 20.46
CA LEU A 41 20.79 -10.88 19.43
C LEU A 41 21.85 -10.53 18.38
N GLU A 42 22.00 -9.25 18.04
CA GLU A 42 23.07 -8.74 17.20
C GLU A 42 24.44 -8.99 17.83
N ALA A 43 24.63 -8.70 19.12
CA ALA A 43 25.88 -8.96 19.81
C ALA A 43 26.27 -10.45 19.73
N HIS A 44 25.29 -11.35 19.93
CA HIS A 44 25.49 -12.79 19.76
C HIS A 44 25.82 -13.19 18.33
N LEU A 45 25.16 -12.58 17.33
CA LEU A 45 25.45 -12.81 15.92
C LEU A 45 26.90 -12.42 15.59
N VAL A 46 27.35 -11.26 16.08
CA VAL A 46 28.71 -10.74 15.86
C VAL A 46 29.77 -11.62 16.51
N GLU A 47 29.55 -12.03 17.76
CA GLU A 47 30.50 -12.84 18.51
C GLU A 47 30.57 -14.28 17.98
N ARG A 48 29.43 -14.94 17.79
CA ARG A 48 29.38 -16.39 17.55
C ARG A 48 29.40 -16.75 16.08
N ARG A 49 28.88 -15.88 15.20
CA ARG A 49 28.75 -16.12 13.74
C ARG A 49 28.06 -17.45 13.38
N ARG A 50 27.11 -17.90 14.21
CA ARG A 50 26.40 -19.19 14.05
C ARG A 50 25.00 -19.03 13.47
N GLY A 51 24.53 -20.08 12.79
CA GLY A 51 23.20 -20.15 12.19
C GLY A 51 22.02 -19.83 13.14
N PRO A 52 21.96 -20.37 14.38
CA PRO A 52 20.87 -20.09 15.30
C PRO A 52 20.78 -18.61 15.72
N ALA A 53 21.91 -17.97 16.03
CA ALA A 53 21.95 -16.55 16.40
C ALA A 53 21.49 -15.67 15.23
N ARG A 54 21.95 -15.96 14.00
CA ARG A 54 21.48 -15.29 12.78
C ARG A 54 19.96 -15.41 12.63
N MET A 55 19.43 -16.62 12.76
CA MET A 55 18.00 -16.87 12.56
C MET A 55 17.15 -16.09 13.56
N HIS A 56 17.52 -16.08 14.85
CA HIS A 56 16.80 -15.32 15.86
C HIS A 56 16.90 -13.82 15.66
N ALA A 57 18.10 -13.31 15.33
CA ALA A 57 18.31 -11.90 15.03
C ALA A 57 17.46 -11.45 13.83
N LEU A 58 17.42 -12.22 12.74
CA LEU A 58 16.59 -11.94 11.57
C LEU A 58 15.09 -11.90 11.93
N ARG A 59 14.60 -12.87 12.69
CA ARG A 59 13.19 -12.92 13.12
C ARG A 59 12.83 -11.71 13.99
N ALA A 60 13.64 -11.39 14.99
CA ALA A 60 13.42 -10.24 15.86
C ALA A 60 13.45 -8.93 15.06
N ASN A 61 14.40 -8.79 14.13
CA ASN A 61 14.58 -7.59 13.30
C ASN A 61 13.35 -7.28 12.43
N ARG A 62 12.61 -8.30 12.00
CA ARG A 62 11.45 -8.18 11.09
C ARG A 62 10.10 -8.12 11.82
N LEU A 63 10.05 -8.57 13.07
CA LEU A 63 8.80 -8.88 13.78
C LEU A 63 7.79 -7.72 13.77
N LEU A 64 8.22 -6.52 14.17
CA LEU A 64 7.33 -5.36 14.27
C LEU A 64 6.89 -4.85 12.89
N GLY A 65 7.81 -4.75 11.94
CA GLY A 65 7.50 -4.31 10.57
C GLY A 65 6.47 -5.22 9.89
N ASP A 66 6.62 -6.54 10.06
CA ASP A 66 5.68 -7.52 9.50
C ASP A 66 4.31 -7.49 10.19
N ALA A 67 4.26 -7.32 11.52
CA ALA A 67 3.00 -7.15 12.25
C ALA A 67 2.23 -5.91 11.80
N LEU A 68 2.91 -4.75 11.74
CA LEU A 68 2.32 -3.49 11.30
C LEU A 68 1.81 -3.58 9.86
N TYR A 69 2.58 -4.22 8.96
CA TYR A 69 2.15 -4.40 7.58
C TYR A 69 0.89 -5.27 7.47
N ARG A 70 0.84 -6.42 8.17
CA ARG A 70 -0.33 -7.31 8.17
C ARG A 70 -1.58 -6.56 8.64
N GLU A 71 -1.51 -5.88 9.77
CA GLU A 71 -2.63 -5.09 10.29
C GLU A 71 -3.02 -3.93 9.37
N GLY A 72 -2.03 -3.25 8.78
CA GLY A 72 -2.27 -2.17 7.83
C GLY A 72 -3.05 -2.63 6.60
N VAL A 73 -2.70 -3.81 6.06
CA VAL A 73 -3.43 -4.43 4.94
C VAL A 73 -4.83 -4.88 5.35
N GLN A 74 -5.02 -5.40 6.58
CA GLN A 74 -6.36 -5.72 7.07
C GLN A 74 -7.23 -4.47 7.24
N ALA A 75 -6.68 -3.39 7.77
CA ALA A 75 -7.37 -2.10 7.86
C ALA A 75 -7.76 -1.57 6.46
N LEU A 76 -6.91 -1.73 5.44
CA LEU A 76 -7.25 -1.42 4.05
C LEU A 76 -8.46 -2.21 3.55
N ARG A 77 -8.49 -3.52 3.81
CA ARG A 77 -9.61 -4.40 3.42
C ARG A 77 -10.91 -4.00 4.12
N ALA A 78 -10.82 -3.58 5.38
CA ALA A 78 -11.93 -3.05 6.16
C ALA A 78 -12.33 -1.61 5.76
N ARG A 79 -11.63 -0.99 4.80
CA ARG A 79 -11.80 0.42 4.39
C ARG A 79 -11.57 1.45 5.50
N ASP A 80 -10.89 1.06 6.57
CA ASP A 80 -10.36 2.00 7.56
C ASP A 80 -9.06 2.61 7.04
N HIS A 81 -9.21 3.54 6.09
CA HIS A 81 -8.10 4.18 5.41
C HIS A 81 -7.23 5.02 6.37
N GLY A 82 -7.81 5.56 7.44
CA GLY A 82 -7.07 6.33 8.44
C GLY A 82 -6.12 5.47 9.27
N ARG A 83 -6.60 4.32 9.76
CA ARG A 83 -5.77 3.34 10.47
C ARG A 83 -4.76 2.69 9.55
N ALA A 84 -5.18 2.29 8.35
CA ALA A 84 -4.30 1.70 7.34
C ALA A 84 -3.11 2.61 7.01
N GLU A 85 -3.35 3.90 6.78
CA GLU A 85 -2.29 4.86 6.46
C GLU A 85 -1.23 4.93 7.57
N ARG A 86 -1.65 5.04 8.84
CA ARG A 86 -0.71 5.09 9.98
C ARG A 86 0.11 3.81 10.10
N LEU A 87 -0.53 2.65 9.98
CA LEU A 87 0.13 1.36 10.15
C LEU A 87 1.10 1.05 9.00
N LEU A 88 0.70 1.32 7.75
CA LEU A 88 1.55 1.05 6.58
C LEU A 88 2.74 1.99 6.49
N LEU A 89 2.58 3.25 6.91
CA LEU A 89 3.70 4.18 7.05
C LEU A 89 4.71 3.66 8.07
N ALA A 90 4.26 3.32 9.28
CA ALA A 90 5.11 2.77 10.33
C ALA A 90 5.77 1.45 9.90
N ALA A 91 5.04 0.58 9.19
CA ALA A 91 5.59 -0.67 8.65
C ALA A 91 6.73 -0.41 7.65
N GLY A 92 6.57 0.58 6.77
CA GLY A 92 7.62 0.99 5.83
C GLY A 92 8.88 1.50 6.55
N GLU A 93 8.71 2.37 7.55
CA GLU A 93 9.81 2.90 8.36
C GLU A 93 10.57 1.78 9.09
N GLU A 94 9.85 0.87 9.76
CA GLU A 94 10.44 -0.28 10.46
C GLU A 94 11.20 -1.22 9.52
N ARG A 95 10.69 -1.46 8.32
CA ARG A 95 11.34 -2.31 7.30
C ARG A 95 12.60 -1.66 6.72
N VAL A 96 12.60 -0.35 6.52
CA VAL A 96 13.81 0.40 6.15
C VAL A 96 14.84 0.35 7.27
N ALA A 97 14.42 0.56 8.53
CA ALA A 97 15.31 0.44 9.68
C ALA A 97 15.89 -0.98 9.83
N ALA A 98 15.07 -2.01 9.57
CA ALA A 98 15.49 -3.40 9.54
C ALA A 98 16.55 -3.66 8.44
N ALA A 99 16.36 -3.11 7.25
CA ALA A 99 17.33 -3.21 6.15
C ALA A 99 18.67 -2.53 6.49
N LEU A 100 18.63 -1.32 7.05
CA LEU A 100 19.84 -0.59 7.45
C LEU A 100 20.62 -1.34 8.55
N ARG A 101 19.91 -1.93 9.53
CA ARG A 101 20.53 -2.81 10.53
C ARG A 101 21.22 -4.00 9.88
N LEU A 102 20.58 -4.67 8.92
CA LEU A 102 21.16 -5.81 8.21
C LEU A 102 22.42 -5.46 7.43
N ILE A 103 22.45 -4.31 6.76
CA ILE A 103 23.66 -3.78 6.10
C ILE A 103 24.77 -3.57 7.13
N GLY A 104 24.44 -2.96 8.27
CA GLY A 104 25.38 -2.76 9.37
C GLY A 104 25.89 -4.07 9.99
N TRP A 105 25.06 -5.11 10.05
CA TRP A 105 25.47 -6.45 10.50
C TRP A 105 26.39 -7.10 9.48
N SER A 106 25.98 -7.11 8.21
CA SER A 106 26.75 -7.68 7.10
C SER A 106 28.18 -7.15 7.06
N ALA A 107 28.35 -5.83 7.18
CA ALA A 107 29.66 -5.17 7.22
C ALA A 107 30.54 -5.64 8.39
N ARG A 108 29.95 -6.00 9.53
CA ARG A 108 30.69 -6.41 10.75
C ARG A 108 31.00 -7.90 10.80
N VAL A 109 30.09 -8.74 10.31
CA VAL A 109 30.26 -10.20 10.35
C VAL A 109 30.73 -10.82 9.05
N ALA A 110 30.79 -10.04 7.96
CA ALA A 110 31.15 -10.49 6.62
C ALA A 110 30.33 -11.71 6.16
N VAL A 111 29.00 -11.63 6.32
CA VAL A 111 28.07 -12.70 5.93
C VAL A 111 27.24 -12.23 4.72
N PRO A 112 27.61 -12.62 3.48
CA PRO A 112 26.99 -12.09 2.26
C PRO A 112 25.48 -12.34 2.16
N SER A 113 24.99 -13.41 2.78
CA SER A 113 23.54 -13.68 2.79
C SER A 113 22.74 -12.58 3.51
N LEU A 114 23.35 -11.80 4.42
CA LEU A 114 22.68 -10.66 5.06
C LEU A 114 22.46 -9.50 4.10
N ASP A 115 23.26 -9.35 3.04
CA ASP A 115 23.03 -8.34 2.00
C ASP A 115 21.79 -8.66 1.18
N ASN A 116 21.56 -9.96 0.90
CA ASN A 116 20.32 -10.40 0.25
C ASN A 116 19.09 -10.12 1.11
N GLU A 117 19.17 -10.42 2.41
CA GLU A 117 18.10 -10.16 3.39
C GLU A 117 17.83 -8.65 3.53
N ALA A 118 18.89 -7.82 3.50
CA ALA A 118 18.74 -6.37 3.48
C ALA A 118 18.02 -5.90 2.21
N GLY A 119 18.40 -6.43 1.05
CA GLY A 119 17.72 -6.17 -0.22
C GLY A 119 16.24 -6.55 -0.20
N GLU A 120 15.91 -7.69 0.43
CA GLU A 120 14.52 -8.11 0.65
C GLU A 120 13.76 -7.14 1.57
N ALA A 121 14.33 -6.78 2.72
CA ALA A 121 13.71 -5.83 3.64
C ALA A 121 13.47 -4.45 2.98
N VAL A 122 14.38 -4.00 2.12
CA VAL A 122 14.18 -2.80 1.28
C VAL A 122 12.96 -2.98 0.36
N ARG A 123 12.87 -4.08 -0.39
CA ARG A 123 11.73 -4.37 -1.28
C ARG A 123 10.41 -4.42 -0.51
N GLU A 124 10.39 -5.02 0.67
CA GLU A 124 9.22 -5.08 1.54
C GLU A 124 8.81 -3.71 2.08
N GLY A 125 9.77 -2.82 2.34
CA GLY A 125 9.50 -1.41 2.65
C GLY A 125 8.81 -0.69 1.49
N TRP A 126 9.27 -0.90 0.26
CA TRP A 126 8.61 -0.34 -0.93
C TRP A 126 7.22 -0.91 -1.16
N GLN A 127 7.01 -2.19 -0.87
CA GLN A 127 5.67 -2.79 -0.91
C GLN A 127 4.72 -2.12 0.09
N ALA A 128 5.19 -1.85 1.32
CA ALA A 128 4.40 -1.11 2.31
C ALA A 128 4.07 0.30 1.83
N CYS A 129 5.02 1.01 1.21
CA CYS A 129 4.79 2.31 0.59
C CYS A 129 3.78 2.26 -0.56
N TRP A 130 3.77 1.20 -1.37
CA TRP A 130 2.77 1.05 -2.43
C TRP A 130 1.37 0.83 -1.84
N GLU A 131 1.22 -0.04 -0.83
CA GLU A 131 -0.06 -0.23 -0.13
C GLU A 131 -0.54 1.05 0.57
N LEU A 132 0.38 1.80 1.18
CA LEU A 132 0.13 3.10 1.80
C LEU A 132 -0.55 4.07 0.82
N THR A 133 -0.16 4.06 -0.45
CA THR A 133 -0.78 4.93 -1.47
C THR A 133 -2.26 4.60 -1.67
N LYS A 134 -2.67 3.34 -1.48
CA LYS A 134 -4.09 2.94 -1.53
C LYS A 134 -4.87 3.56 -0.37
N ALA A 135 -4.30 3.58 0.83
CA ALA A 135 -4.89 4.23 2.00
C ALA A 135 -5.00 5.75 1.80
N GLN A 136 -3.94 6.39 1.32
CA GLN A 136 -3.91 7.82 1.04
C GLN A 136 -4.97 8.24 0.01
N ARG A 137 -5.15 7.47 -1.07
CA ARG A 137 -6.23 7.68 -2.04
C ARG A 137 -7.61 7.57 -1.39
N GLY A 138 -7.81 6.57 -0.54
CA GLY A 138 -9.05 6.40 0.24
C GLY A 138 -9.34 7.58 1.18
N ASN A 139 -8.30 8.19 1.75
CA ASN A 139 -8.40 9.42 2.57
C ASN A 139 -8.45 10.72 1.76
N GLY A 140 -8.51 10.66 0.42
CA GLY A 140 -8.50 11.85 -0.43
C GLY A 140 -7.16 12.58 -0.50
N ARG A 141 -6.07 12.02 0.05
CA ARG A 141 -4.71 12.60 0.03
C ARG A 141 -3.99 12.28 -1.28
N TRP A 142 -4.56 12.72 -2.40
CA TRP A 142 -4.08 12.39 -3.74
C TRP A 142 -2.65 12.86 -4.03
N ARG A 143 -2.24 14.03 -3.52
CA ARG A 143 -0.87 14.54 -3.70
C ARG A 143 0.16 13.70 -2.94
N ALA A 144 -0.16 13.27 -1.73
CA ALA A 144 0.70 12.37 -0.94
C ALA A 144 0.85 11.01 -1.65
N ALA A 145 -0.26 10.46 -2.17
CA ALA A 145 -0.24 9.23 -2.95
C ALA A 145 0.62 9.35 -4.21
N GLU A 146 0.56 10.49 -4.91
CA GLU A 146 1.40 10.73 -6.09
C GLU A 146 2.89 10.74 -5.75
N GLN A 147 3.28 11.45 -4.69
CA GLN A 147 4.67 11.52 -4.23
C GLN A 147 5.20 10.15 -3.84
N ALA A 148 4.43 9.38 -3.07
CA ALA A 148 4.79 8.02 -2.69
C ALA A 148 4.90 7.08 -3.90
N LEU A 149 3.96 7.14 -4.87
CA LEU A 149 4.03 6.35 -6.09
C LEU A 149 5.22 6.72 -6.97
N LYS A 150 5.60 8.00 -7.06
CA LYS A 150 6.81 8.42 -7.78
C LYS A 150 8.07 7.82 -7.15
N ALA A 151 8.17 7.82 -5.82
CA ALA A 151 9.29 7.21 -5.11
C ALA A 151 9.35 5.69 -5.34
N VAL A 152 8.21 4.99 -5.25
CA VAL A 152 8.10 3.55 -5.53
C VAL A 152 8.48 3.27 -7.00
N ALA A 153 7.94 4.02 -7.96
CA ALA A 153 8.21 3.84 -9.38
C ALA A 153 9.70 4.01 -9.72
N ALA A 154 10.35 5.03 -9.15
CA ALA A 154 11.79 5.26 -9.34
C ALA A 154 12.64 4.08 -8.85
N ARG A 155 12.21 3.41 -7.78
CA ARG A 155 12.92 2.23 -7.26
C ARG A 155 12.63 0.98 -8.08
N VAL A 156 11.37 0.71 -8.38
CA VAL A 156 10.98 -0.53 -9.06
C VAL A 156 11.45 -0.55 -10.51
N ALA A 157 11.58 0.60 -11.17
CA ALA A 157 12.21 0.69 -12.49
C ALA A 157 13.64 0.11 -12.53
N ALA A 158 14.33 0.03 -11.40
CA ALA A 158 15.64 -0.62 -11.28
C ALA A 158 15.56 -2.15 -11.15
N ASP A 159 14.42 -2.70 -10.71
CA ASP A 159 14.19 -4.14 -10.44
C ASP A 159 13.40 -4.85 -11.56
N GLY A 160 12.81 -4.12 -12.52
CA GLY A 160 12.09 -4.65 -13.70
C GLY A 160 10.82 -3.87 -14.07
N PRO A 161 10.08 -4.26 -15.13
CA PRO A 161 8.88 -3.55 -15.55
C PRO A 161 7.69 -3.84 -14.61
N TYR A 162 7.38 -2.92 -13.69
CA TYR A 162 6.12 -2.93 -12.93
C TYR A 162 5.08 -2.03 -13.59
N GLU A 163 4.28 -2.62 -14.47
CA GLU A 163 3.17 -1.91 -15.11
C GLU A 163 2.12 -1.42 -14.11
N ALA A 164 1.90 -2.16 -13.02
CA ALA A 164 0.88 -1.83 -12.02
C ALA A 164 1.15 -0.48 -11.31
N VAL A 165 2.40 -0.20 -10.92
CA VAL A 165 2.76 1.06 -10.26
C VAL A 165 2.62 2.24 -11.24
N ALA A 166 3.02 2.05 -12.50
CA ALA A 166 2.87 3.07 -13.53
C ALA A 166 1.39 3.37 -13.83
N GLN A 167 0.54 2.34 -13.85
CA GLN A 167 -0.91 2.49 -14.01
C GLN A 167 -1.54 3.21 -12.81
N ASP A 168 -1.14 2.86 -11.59
CA ASP A 168 -1.59 3.54 -10.36
C ASP A 168 -1.18 5.02 -10.36
N LEU A 169 0.07 5.33 -10.76
CA LEU A 169 0.55 6.71 -10.86
C LEU A 169 -0.26 7.51 -11.88
N LYS A 170 -0.50 6.94 -13.07
CA LYS A 170 -1.33 7.56 -14.10
C LYS A 170 -2.76 7.82 -13.62
N ALA A 171 -3.34 6.90 -12.86
CA ALA A 171 -4.68 7.07 -12.28
C ALA A 171 -4.71 8.20 -11.24
N VAL A 172 -3.70 8.29 -10.38
CA VAL A 172 -3.57 9.39 -9.40
C VAL A 172 -3.39 10.74 -10.08
N GLN A 173 -2.54 10.82 -11.11
CA GLN A 173 -2.32 12.04 -11.88
C GLN A 173 -3.61 12.51 -12.58
N ALA A 174 -4.32 11.59 -13.23
CA ALA A 174 -5.62 11.90 -13.82
C ALA A 174 -6.62 12.44 -12.79
N LYS A 175 -6.58 11.91 -11.55
CA LYS A 175 -7.45 12.39 -10.47
C LYS A 175 -7.06 13.77 -9.97
N LEU A 176 -5.76 14.08 -9.86
CA LEU A 176 -5.29 15.42 -9.49
C LEU A 176 -5.69 16.45 -10.55
N GLU A 177 -5.49 16.15 -11.83
CA GLU A 177 -5.93 17.02 -12.93
C GLU A 177 -7.44 17.24 -12.94
N GLN A 178 -8.25 16.23 -12.57
CA GLN A 178 -9.70 16.41 -12.40
C GLN A 178 -10.01 17.45 -11.32
N VAL A 179 -9.30 17.40 -10.18
CA VAL A 179 -9.49 18.34 -9.06
C VAL A 179 -9.07 19.73 -9.51
N ASP A 180 -7.87 19.89 -10.08
CA ASP A 180 -7.36 21.18 -10.53
C ASP A 180 -8.28 21.82 -11.59
N LEU A 181 -8.82 21.03 -12.54
CA LEU A 181 -9.78 21.49 -13.54
C LEU A 181 -11.12 21.91 -12.91
N LYS A 182 -11.58 21.20 -11.89
CA LYS A 182 -12.81 21.56 -11.18
C LYS A 182 -12.64 22.88 -10.43
N ASP A 183 -11.51 23.05 -9.74
CA ASP A 183 -11.19 24.25 -8.97
C ASP A 183 -10.97 25.47 -9.89
N SER A 184 -10.47 25.23 -11.11
CA SER A 184 -10.32 26.26 -12.16
C SER A 184 -11.61 26.57 -12.94
N GLY A 185 -12.76 26.07 -12.50
CA GLY A 185 -14.06 26.37 -13.14
C GLY A 185 -14.32 25.63 -14.45
N HIS A 186 -13.66 24.49 -14.70
CA HIS A 186 -13.85 23.66 -15.89
C HIS A 186 -14.49 22.29 -15.57
N PRO A 187 -15.71 22.25 -15.00
CA PRO A 187 -16.32 21.01 -14.48
C PRO A 187 -16.58 19.96 -15.56
N VAL A 188 -16.91 20.38 -16.79
CA VAL A 188 -17.09 19.45 -17.93
C VAL A 188 -15.76 18.81 -18.33
N ARG A 189 -14.66 19.59 -18.37
CA ARG A 189 -13.33 19.05 -18.69
C ARG A 189 -12.85 18.09 -17.60
N ALA A 190 -13.12 18.43 -16.33
CA ALA A 190 -12.85 17.55 -15.21
C ALA A 190 -13.61 16.22 -15.34
N ALA A 191 -14.92 16.25 -15.60
CA ALA A 191 -15.74 15.05 -15.75
C ALA A 191 -15.27 14.11 -16.88
N LEU A 192 -14.65 14.66 -17.93
CA LEU A 192 -14.16 13.91 -19.08
C LEU A 192 -12.76 13.31 -18.89
N ARG A 193 -12.02 13.69 -17.84
CA ARG A 193 -10.64 13.23 -17.62
C ARG A 193 -10.63 11.80 -17.08
N GLY A 194 -9.74 10.95 -17.59
CA GLY A 194 -9.66 9.53 -17.20
C GLY A 194 -10.70 8.61 -17.87
N LEU A 195 -11.68 9.15 -18.61
CA LEU A 195 -12.61 8.35 -19.41
C LEU A 195 -11.94 7.77 -20.65
N ARG A 196 -12.38 6.57 -21.07
CA ARG A 196 -11.98 5.98 -22.35
C ARG A 196 -12.42 6.87 -23.53
N PRO A 197 -11.70 6.86 -24.67
CA PRO A 197 -11.94 7.80 -25.78
C PRO A 197 -13.37 7.78 -26.34
N ASP A 198 -13.99 6.61 -26.41
CA ASP A 198 -15.38 6.35 -26.81
C ASP A 198 -16.38 6.99 -25.83
N VAL A 199 -16.22 6.72 -24.53
CA VAL A 199 -17.05 7.30 -23.47
C VAL A 199 -16.89 8.82 -23.42
N ARG A 200 -15.66 9.32 -23.59
CA ARG A 200 -15.37 10.75 -23.64
C ARG A 200 -16.02 11.43 -24.84
N ARG A 201 -16.13 10.76 -25.99
CA ARG A 201 -16.81 11.31 -27.18
C ARG A 201 -18.32 11.38 -26.96
N ALA A 202 -18.90 10.36 -26.34
CA ALA A 202 -20.32 10.30 -26.02
C ALA A 202 -20.75 11.29 -24.93
N ALA A 203 -19.88 11.55 -23.94
CA ALA A 203 -20.16 12.45 -22.82
C ALA A 203 -19.87 13.94 -23.11
N ARG A 204 -19.40 14.30 -24.32
CA ARG A 204 -19.23 15.70 -24.69
C ARG A 204 -20.60 16.36 -24.87
N PRO A 205 -20.86 17.52 -24.26
CA PRO A 205 -22.09 18.25 -24.52
C PRO A 205 -22.19 18.58 -26.02
N ALA A 206 -23.37 18.32 -26.60
CA ALA A 206 -23.64 18.66 -27.99
C ALA A 206 -23.63 20.18 -28.17
N PRO A 207 -23.13 20.71 -29.30
CA PRO A 207 -23.27 22.12 -29.63
C PRO A 207 -24.76 22.45 -29.74
N THR A 208 -25.22 23.47 -29.02
CA THR A 208 -26.58 23.97 -29.22
C THR A 208 -26.64 24.83 -30.48
N VAL A 209 -27.84 24.96 -31.06
CA VAL A 209 -28.12 25.65 -32.33
C VAL A 209 -27.68 27.13 -32.33
N SER A 210 -27.44 27.74 -31.17
CA SER A 210 -26.94 29.12 -31.03
C SER A 210 -25.42 29.26 -30.85
N GLY A 211 -24.65 28.18 -30.94
CA GLY A 211 -23.19 28.22 -30.76
C GLY A 211 -22.73 28.43 -29.32
N HIS A 212 -23.63 28.34 -28.34
CA HIS A 212 -23.29 28.36 -26.91
C HIS A 212 -23.29 26.92 -26.35
N THR A 213 -22.21 26.52 -25.68
CA THR A 213 -22.20 25.29 -24.87
C THR A 213 -23.15 25.48 -23.69
N ALA A 214 -24.35 24.91 -23.78
CA ALA A 214 -25.27 24.89 -22.65
C ALA A 214 -24.67 24.02 -21.53
N ALA A 215 -24.51 24.61 -20.34
CA ALA A 215 -24.34 23.87 -19.10
C ALA A 215 -25.69 23.26 -18.70
N THR A 216 -26.21 22.33 -19.50
CA THR A 216 -27.44 21.60 -19.20
C THR A 216 -27.16 20.11 -19.23
N GLY A 217 -26.87 19.59 -18.05
CA GLY A 217 -27.01 18.18 -17.73
C GLY A 217 -27.44 18.10 -16.28
N GLY A 218 -28.73 17.82 -16.04
CA GLY A 218 -29.20 17.42 -14.72
C GLY A 218 -28.43 16.19 -14.20
N PRO A 219 -28.59 15.83 -12.92
CA PRO A 219 -27.85 14.72 -12.33
C PRO A 219 -28.02 13.45 -13.17
N PRO A 220 -26.95 12.66 -13.37
CA PRO A 220 -27.03 11.41 -14.11
C PRO A 220 -28.11 10.53 -13.47
N GLY A 221 -29.07 10.10 -14.27
CA GLY A 221 -30.03 9.07 -13.85
C GLY A 221 -29.29 7.80 -13.39
N PRO A 222 -29.91 6.97 -12.54
CA PRO A 222 -29.28 5.76 -12.04
C PRO A 222 -28.83 4.88 -13.21
N PRO A 223 -27.70 4.16 -13.07
CA PRO A 223 -27.19 3.29 -14.13
C PRO A 223 -28.26 2.26 -14.50
N GLN A 224 -28.70 2.26 -15.76
CA GLN A 224 -29.53 1.19 -16.29
C GLN A 224 -28.71 -0.10 -16.23
N ALA A 225 -29.27 -1.12 -15.56
CA ALA A 225 -28.73 -2.46 -15.56
C ALA A 225 -28.61 -2.98 -17.01
N PRO A 226 -27.58 -3.76 -17.34
CA PRO A 226 -27.43 -4.33 -18.67
C PRO A 226 -28.63 -5.26 -18.95
N PHE A 227 -29.40 -4.89 -19.99
CA PHE A 227 -30.56 -5.61 -20.48
C PHE A 227 -30.10 -6.96 -21.04
N PHE A 228 -30.21 -8.03 -20.25
CA PHE A 228 -30.31 -9.37 -20.82
C PHE A 228 -31.73 -9.54 -21.35
N SER A 229 -31.79 -9.74 -22.66
CA SER A 229 -32.94 -10.18 -23.45
C SER A 229 -33.72 -11.31 -22.76
N SER A 230 -34.95 -11.04 -22.33
CA SER A 230 -36.02 -12.05 -22.28
C SER A 230 -36.92 -11.81 -23.49
N GLY A 231 -36.72 -12.64 -24.52
CA GLY A 231 -37.44 -12.56 -25.78
C GLY A 231 -38.93 -12.86 -25.66
N ASN A 232 -39.70 -12.09 -26.43
CA ASN A 232 -40.87 -12.49 -27.21
C ASN A 232 -41.62 -13.77 -26.80
N TYR A 233 -42.74 -13.60 -26.12
CA TYR A 233 -43.93 -14.43 -26.33
C TYR A 233 -45.18 -13.57 -26.25
N GLU A 234 -45.56 -12.96 -27.38
CA GLU A 234 -46.97 -12.67 -27.65
C GLU A 234 -47.28 -13.07 -29.09
N ARG A 235 -47.87 -14.26 -29.24
CA ARG A 235 -48.66 -14.63 -30.42
C ARG A 235 -50.09 -14.87 -29.97
N ARG A 236 -50.92 -13.87 -30.28
CA ARG A 236 -52.33 -13.92 -30.70
C ARG A 236 -53.08 -15.25 -30.52
N THR A 237 -54.22 -15.18 -29.84
CA THR A 237 -55.58 -15.48 -30.37
C THR A 237 -56.62 -15.03 -29.33
N ARG A 238 -57.33 -13.91 -29.56
CA ARG A 238 -58.73 -13.82 -30.04
C ARG A 238 -59.75 -14.63 -29.22
N GLY A 239 -60.58 -13.92 -28.47
CA GLY A 239 -62.04 -13.90 -28.68
C GLY A 239 -62.89 -15.01 -28.06
N ARG A 240 -63.69 -14.57 -27.06
CA ARG A 240 -64.80 -15.23 -26.34
C ARG A 240 -64.41 -16.19 -25.22
#